data_AF-A0A0L6JQM8-F1
#
_entry.id   AF-A0A0L6JQM8-F1
#
_cell.length_a   1.000
_cell.length_b   1.000
_cell.length_c   1.000
_cell.angle_alpha   90.00
_cell.angle_beta   90.00
_cell.angle_gamma   90.00
#
_symmetry.space_group_name_H-M   'P 1'
#
loop_
_entity.id
_entity.type
_entity.pdbx_description
1 polymer ?
#
loop_
_entity_poly.entity_id
_entity_poly.type
_entity_poly.pdbx_seq_one_letter_code
_entity_poly.pdbx_strand_id
1 'polypeptide(L)'
;MTLFLLIIAAIIIYYFFIYKDNNRRSFFTNNEKRCPNCRNIVEESFNVCPICKETLQKRCESCGKRINPIWKYCPYCENPIKK
;
A
#
# COMPACT_ATOMS: atom_id res chain seq x y z
N MET A 1 0.37 -31.18 -40.19
CA MET A 1 1.51 -30.76 -39.33
C MET A 1 1.58 -29.26 -39.15
N THR A 2 1.47 -28.47 -40.23
CA THR A 2 1.34 -27.00 -40.19
C THR A 2 0.16 -26.52 -39.31
N LEU A 3 -1.01 -27.17 -39.41
CA LEU A 3 -2.19 -26.84 -38.59
C LEU A 3 -1.94 -27.00 -37.08
N PHE A 4 -1.27 -28.10 -36.69
CA PHE A 4 -0.90 -28.33 -35.29
C PHE A 4 0.07 -27.27 -34.77
N LEU A 5 1.03 -26.84 -35.60
CA LEU A 5 1.98 -25.79 -35.24
C LEU A 5 1.29 -24.43 -35.04
N LEU A 6 0.29 -24.11 -35.86
CA LEU A 6 -0.49 -22.87 -35.72
C LEU A 6 -1.34 -22.86 -34.44
N ILE A 7 -1.95 -24.00 -34.09
CA ILE A 7 -2.73 -24.15 -32.86
C ILE A 7 -1.83 -23.97 -31.63
N ILE A 8 -0.65 -24.62 -31.62
CA ILE A 8 0.32 -24.51 -30.52
C ILE A 8 0.81 -23.06 -30.39
N ALA A 9 1.14 -22.39 -31.50
CA ALA A 9 1.58 -20.99 -31.47
C ALA A 9 0.50 -20.05 -30.92
N ALA A 10 -0.77 -20.23 -31.31
CA ALA A 10 -1.88 -19.42 -30.81
C ALA A 10 -2.09 -19.60 -29.29
N ILE A 11 -1.98 -20.83 -28.80
CA ILE A 11 -2.08 -21.15 -27.37
C ILE A 11 -0.93 -20.50 -26.58
N ILE A 12 0.30 -20.59 -27.09
CA ILE A 12 1.47 -19.95 -26.47
C ILE A 12 1.29 -18.43 -26.42
N ILE A 13 0.82 -17.80 -27.50
CA ILE A 13 0.57 -16.36 -27.55
C ILE A 13 -0.54 -15.96 -26.57
N TYR A 14 -1.63 -16.72 -26.51
CA TYR A 14 -2.72 -16.49 -25.56
C TYR A 14 -2.25 -16.59 -24.11
N TYR A 15 -1.52 -17.65 -23.76
CA TYR A 15 -0.96 -17.81 -22.42
C TYR A 15 0.09 -16.76 -22.10
N PHE A 16 0.93 -16.36 -23.06
CA PHE A 16 1.89 -15.28 -22.86
C PHE A 16 1.18 -13.94 -22.60
N PHE A 17 0.08 -13.67 -23.29
CA PHE A 17 -0.71 -12.46 -23.09
C PHE A 17 -1.40 -12.45 -21.71
N ILE A 18 -1.97 -13.58 -21.28
CA ILE A 18 -2.54 -13.76 -19.93
C ILE A 18 -1.45 -13.67 -18.86
N TYR A 19 -0.30 -14.31 -19.07
CA TYR A 19 0.83 -14.28 -18.15
C TYR A 19 1.40 -12.85 -18.03
N LYS A 20 1.38 -12.07 -19.11
CA LYS A 20 1.81 -10.67 -19.13
C LYS A 20 0.84 -9.73 -18.37
N ASP A 21 -0.43 -10.10 -18.18
CA ASP A 21 -1.41 -9.30 -17.43
C ASP A 21 -1.20 -9.37 -15.90
N ASN A 22 -0.60 -10.45 -15.39
CA ASN A 22 -0.25 -10.57 -13.96
C ASN A 22 0.90 -9.66 -13.51
N ASN A 23 1.65 -9.05 -14.44
CA ASN A 23 2.77 -8.16 -14.11
C ASN A 23 2.36 -6.68 -13.96
N ARG A 24 1.05 -6.41 -13.86
CA ARG A 24 0.49 -5.10 -13.46
C ARG A 24 0.33 -4.94 -11.94
N ARG A 25 0.96 -5.79 -11.13
CA ARG A 25 0.87 -5.71 -9.65
C ARG A 25 2.20 -5.68 -8.92
N SER A 26 3.29 -5.32 -9.60
CA SER A 26 4.61 -5.23 -8.98
C SER A 26 5.37 -3.99 -9.41
N PHE A 27 4.81 -2.79 -9.19
CA PHE A 27 5.59 -1.55 -9.07
C PHE A 27 4.79 -0.40 -8.40
N PHE A 28 4.22 -0.65 -7.23
CA PHE A 28 3.96 0.41 -6.25
C PHE A 28 4.54 -0.05 -4.91
N THR A 29 5.85 -0.24 -4.87
CA THR A 29 6.61 -0.13 -3.62
C THR A 29 7.08 1.30 -3.45
N ASN A 30 6.24 2.28 -3.75
CA ASN A 30 6.37 3.58 -3.12
C ASN A 30 5.50 3.53 -1.86
N ASN A 31 6.03 2.88 -0.83
CA ASN A 31 5.62 3.14 0.56
C ASN A 31 6.06 4.57 0.98
N GLU A 32 5.92 5.55 0.07
CA GLU A 32 6.03 6.95 0.39
C GLU A 32 4.80 7.28 1.22
N LYS A 33 4.96 7.25 2.55
CA LYS A 33 3.94 7.79 3.44
C LYS A 33 3.74 9.26 3.06
N ARG A 34 2.50 9.63 2.79
CA ARG A 34 2.12 11.02 2.51
C ARG A 34 1.34 11.55 3.69
N CYS A 35 1.60 12.81 4.04
CA CYS A 35 0.83 13.47 5.07
C CYS A 35 -0.66 13.51 4.66
N PRO A 36 -1.60 13.08 5.50
CA PRO A 36 -3.03 13.08 5.16
C PRO A 36 -3.60 14.49 4.99
N ASN A 37 -2.97 15.50 5.59
CA ASN A 37 -3.42 16.88 5.56
C ASN A 37 -2.86 17.63 4.33
N CYS A 38 -1.53 17.67 4.15
CA CYS A 38 -0.89 18.46 3.07
C CYS A 38 -0.39 17.63 1.87
N ARG A 39 -0.47 16.29 1.93
CA ARG A 39 -0.02 15.34 0.88
C ARG A 39 1.48 15.35 0.54
N ASN A 40 2.30 16.08 1.30
CA ASN A 40 3.76 15.99 1.19
C ASN A 40 4.27 14.61 1.56
N ILE A 41 5.37 14.21 0.93
CA ILE A 41 6.08 12.96 1.23
C ILE A 41 6.73 13.13 2.60
N VAL A 42 6.51 12.16 3.48
CA VAL A 42 7.00 12.14 4.86
C VAL A 42 7.57 10.77 5.17
N GLU A 43 8.65 10.74 5.95
CA GLU A 43 9.23 9.48 6.40
C GLU A 43 8.30 8.78 7.40
N GLU A 44 8.32 7.45 7.40
CA GLU A 44 7.53 6.66 8.32
C GLU A 44 7.91 6.91 9.78
N SER A 45 9.17 7.24 10.06
CA SER A 45 9.70 7.52 11.41
C SER A 45 9.21 8.85 12.01
N PHE A 46 8.61 9.74 11.21
CA PHE A 46 8.24 11.08 11.66
C PHE A 46 6.99 11.03 12.54
N ASN A 47 7.07 11.69 13.69
CA ASN A 47 5.91 11.85 14.59
C ASN A 47 4.99 12.98 14.12
N VAL A 48 5.55 13.98 13.46
CA VAL A 48 4.87 15.21 13.03
C VAL A 48 5.35 15.57 11.62
N CYS A 49 4.44 16.05 10.77
CA CYS A 49 4.78 16.54 9.44
C CYS A 49 5.58 17.85 9.54
N PRO A 50 6.79 17.95 8.95
CA PRO A 50 7.60 19.17 9.02
C PRO A 50 7.01 20.35 8.25
N ILE A 51 6.08 20.09 7.31
CA ILE A 51 5.50 21.14 6.45
C ILE A 51 4.24 21.75 7.06
N CYS A 52 3.31 20.94 7.56
CA CYS A 52 2.01 21.41 8.06
C CYS A 52 1.78 21.18 9.56
N LYS A 53 2.73 20.55 10.28
CA LYS A 53 2.64 20.21 11.70
C LYS A 53 1.54 19.19 12.06
N GLU A 54 1.00 18.47 11.08
CA GLU A 54 0.05 17.37 11.33
C GLU A 54 0.74 16.22 12.08
N THR A 55 0.05 15.62 13.06
CA THR A 55 0.60 14.44 13.76
C THR A 55 0.47 13.22 12.86
N LEU A 56 1.59 12.52 12.63
CA LEU A 56 1.67 11.35 11.74
C LEU A 56 1.71 10.02 12.50
N GLN A 57 2.13 10.04 13.76
CA GLN A 57 2.11 8.88 14.65
C GLN A 57 1.64 9.30 16.05
N LYS A 58 0.72 8.53 16.63
CA LYS A 58 0.27 8.68 18.03
C LYS A 58 0.50 7.37 18.76
N ARG A 59 0.57 7.40 20.09
CA ARG A 59 0.45 6.18 20.91
C ARG A 59 -1.01 5.95 21.25
N CYS A 60 -1.47 4.70 21.15
CA CYS A 60 -2.78 4.32 21.64
C CYS A 60 -2.82 4.54 23.15
N GLU A 61 -3.80 5.29 23.66
CA GLU A 61 -3.97 5.55 25.09
C GLU A 61 -4.31 4.29 25.88
N SER A 62 -4.94 3.30 25.23
CA SER A 62 -5.35 2.06 25.88
C SER A 62 -4.24 1.01 26.00
N CYS A 63 -3.31 0.93 25.03
CA CYS A 63 -2.28 -0.12 25.02
C CYS A 63 -0.84 0.40 24.85
N GLY A 64 -0.64 1.70 24.67
CA GLY A 64 0.68 2.34 24.55
C GLY A 64 1.41 2.09 23.23
N LYS A 65 0.91 1.23 22.33
CA LYS A 65 1.54 0.95 21.04
C LYS A 65 1.43 2.14 20.08
N ARG A 66 2.44 2.30 19.22
CA ARG A 66 2.43 3.32 18.15
C ARG A 66 1.41 2.92 17.10
N ILE A 67 0.58 3.88 16.72
CA ILE A 67 -0.53 3.74 15.79
C ILE A 67 -0.59 4.96 14.88
N ASN A 68 -1.25 4.77 13.74
CA ASN A 68 -1.51 5.87 12.84
C ASN A 68 -2.73 6.68 13.35
N PRO A 69 -2.61 8.01 13.56
CA PRO A 69 -3.70 8.84 14.07
C PRO A 69 -4.91 8.96 13.12
N ILE A 70 -4.77 8.67 11.83
CA ILE A 70 -5.92 8.61 10.90
C ILE A 70 -6.76 7.34 11.06
N TRP A 71 -6.29 6.33 11.79
CA TRP A 71 -7.09 5.14 12.05
C TRP A 71 -8.21 5.43 13.05
N LYS A 72 -9.36 4.78 12.87
CA LYS A 72 -10.51 4.89 13.79
C LYS A 72 -10.36 4.00 15.02
N TYR A 73 -9.68 2.85 14.86
CA TYR A 73 -9.50 1.83 15.89
C TYR A 73 -8.05 1.37 15.96
N CYS A 74 -7.59 1.01 17.15
CA CYS A 74 -6.26 0.44 17.35
C CYS A 74 -6.23 -1.04 16.90
N PRO A 75 -5.35 -1.44 15.97
CA PRO A 75 -5.29 -2.83 15.49
C PRO A 75 -4.74 -3.83 16.51
N TYR A 76 -4.26 -3.34 17.66
CA TYR A 76 -3.64 -4.18 18.69
C TYR A 76 -4.52 -4.41 19.90
N CYS A 77 -5.46 -3.50 20.18
CA CYS A 77 -6.33 -3.60 21.35
C CYS A 77 -7.80 -3.28 21.03
N GLU A 78 -8.12 -3.07 19.76
CA GLU A 78 -9.48 -2.87 19.23
C GLU A 78 -10.22 -1.64 19.79
N ASN A 79 -9.60 -0.87 20.67
CA ASN A 79 -10.16 0.34 21.24
C ASN A 79 -10.18 1.49 20.22
N PRO A 80 -11.20 2.38 20.28
CA PRO A 80 -11.27 3.56 19.43
C PRO A 80 -10.12 4.53 19.73
N ILE A 81 -9.61 5.18 18.68
CA ILE A 81 -8.52 6.15 18.79
C ILE A 81 -9.12 7.51 19.13
N LYS A 82 -8.82 8.01 20.34
CA LYS A 82 -9.21 9.37 20.74
C LYS A 82 -8.31 10.38 20.05
N LYS A 83 -8.90 11.43 19.49
CA LYS A 83 -8.20 12.50 18.76
C LYS A 83 -7.38 13.33 19.75
#